data_AF-A0A7J3RWX0-F1
#
_entry.id   AF-A0A7J3RWX0-F1
#
_cell.length_a   1.000
_cell.length_b   1.000
_cell.length_c   1.000
_cell.angle_alpha   90.00
_cell.angle_beta   90.00
_cell.angle_gamma   90.00
#
_symmetry.space_group_name_H-M   'P 1'
#
loop_
_entity.id
_entity.type
_entity.pdbx_description
1 polymer ?
#
loop_
_entity_poly.entity_id
_entity_poly.type
_entity_poly.pdbx_seq_one_letter_code
_entity_poly.pdbx_strand_id
1 'polypeptide(L)' 'MGLNAEPLWWGMLFAGTFMGNLTVIGSTANIVAVGLLERQKLAHISMKEWLKYGAIVAPVTFFIAMVLIYVQIPLM' A
#
# COMPACT_ATOMS: atom_id res chain seq x y z
N MET A 1 -3.56 -26.67 19.34
CA MET A 1 -3.02 -25.32 19.54
C MET A 1 -3.43 -24.49 18.34
N GLY A 2 -4.47 -23.66 18.46
CA GLY A 2 -4.89 -22.76 17.39
C GLY A 2 -4.02 -21.51 17.42
N LEU A 3 -3.45 -21.12 16.28
CA LEU A 3 -2.84 -19.80 16.13
C LEU A 3 -3.96 -18.75 16.26
N ASN A 4 -3.73 -17.67 17.01
CA ASN A 4 -4.62 -16.50 16.93
C ASN A 4 -4.53 -15.98 15.49
N ALA A 5 -5.62 -16.13 14.73
CA ALA A 5 -5.66 -15.82 13.31
C ALA A 5 -5.81 -14.30 13.05
N GLU A 6 -6.17 -13.53 14.08
CA GLU A 6 -6.48 -12.10 13.94
C GLU A 6 -5.26 -11.27 13.49
N PRO A 7 -4.05 -11.41 14.06
CA PRO A 7 -2.87 -10.69 13.58
C PRO A 7 -2.47 -11.07 12.15
N LEU A 8 -2.68 -12.34 11.79
CA LEU A 8 -2.41 -12.87 10.44
C LEU A 8 -3.38 -12.29 9.40
N TRP A 9 -4.67 -12.20 9.74
CA TRP A 9 -5.68 -11.60 8.91
C TRP A 9 -5.38 -10.13 8.59
N TRP A 10 -5.08 -9.33 9.62
CA TRP A 10 -4.68 -7.93 9.45
C TRP A 10 -3.36 -7.81 8.68
N GLY A 11 -2.40 -8.70 8.95
CA GLY A 11 -1.14 -8.79 8.21
C GLY A 11 -1.34 -8.92 6.70
N MET A 12 -2.18 -9.86 6.28
CA MET A 12 -2.50 -10.09 4.87
C MET A 12 -3.26 -8.90 4.25
N LEU A 13 -4.22 -8.34 4.99
CA LEU A 13 -4.99 -7.17 4.51
C LEU A 13 -4.05 -6.00 4.20
N PHE A 14 -3.20 -5.62 5.16
CA PHE A 14 -2.28 -4.50 5.01
C PHE A 14 -1.20 -4.76 3.96
N ALA A 15 -0.70 -6.00 3.86
CA ALA A 15 0.20 -6.37 2.78
C ALA A 15 -0.44 -6.11 1.41
N GLY A 16 -1.67 -6.59 1.19
CA GLY A 16 -2.38 -6.40 -0.07
C GLY A 16 -2.68 -4.94 -0.39
N THR A 17 -3.14 -4.16 0.60
CA THR A 17 -3.53 -2.76 0.39
C THR A 17 -2.34 -1.82 0.26
N PHE A 18 -1.34 -1.89 1.14
CA PHE A 18 -0.20 -0.97 1.09
C PHE A 18 0.77 -1.30 -0.03
N MET A 19 1.07 -2.58 -0.25
CA MET A 19 1.95 -2.97 -1.38
C MET A 19 1.27 -2.79 -2.73
N GLY A 20 -0.07 -2.76 -2.79
CA GLY A 20 -0.83 -2.37 -3.99
C GLY A 20 -0.49 -0.96 -4.52
N ASN A 21 0.13 -0.10 -3.70
CA ASN A 21 0.56 1.24 -4.12
C ASN A 21 1.97 1.29 -4.75
N LEU A 22 2.70 0.18 -4.77
CA LEU A 22 4.06 0.11 -5.32
C LEU A 22 4.11 0.49 -6.81
N THR A 23 3.08 0.15 -7.57
CA THR A 23 2.99 0.44 -9.01
C THR A 23 1.69 1.18 -9.34
N VAL A 24 1.67 1.89 -10.47
CA VAL A 24 0.46 2.58 -10.97
C VAL A 24 -0.68 1.59 -11.19
N ILE A 25 -0.39 0.39 -11.69
CA ILE A 25 -1.40 -0.63 -11.98
C ILE A 25 -1.84 -1.44 -10.77
N GLY A 26 -1.16 -1.29 -9.62
CA GLY A 26 -1.42 -2.10 -8.43
C GLY A 26 -2.76 -1.78 -7.74
N SER A 27 -3.40 -0.66 -8.08
CA SER A 27 -4.74 -0.31 -7.63
C SER A 27 -5.47 0.53 -8.69
N THR A 28 -6.78 0.35 -8.79
CA THR A 28 -7.64 1.17 -9.65
C THR A 28 -7.58 2.65 -9.25
N ALA A 29 -7.40 2.95 -7.97
CA ALA A 29 -7.26 4.32 -7.47
C ALA A 29 -6.02 5.02 -8.05
N ASN A 30 -4.89 4.31 -8.19
CA ASN A 30 -3.65 4.87 -8.72
C ASN A 30 -3.79 5.19 -10.21
N ILE A 31 -4.40 4.29 -10.98
CA ILE A 31 -4.71 4.51 -12.40
C ILE A 31 -5.64 5.72 -12.56
N VAL A 32 -6.70 5.81 -11.75
CA VAL A 32 -7.64 6.95 -11.78
C VAL A 32 -6.95 8.25 -11.41
N ALA A 33 -6.07 8.25 -10.41
CA ALA A 33 -5.31 9.44 -10.01
C ALA A 33 -4.40 9.94 -11.13
N VAL A 34 -3.62 9.05 -11.76
CA VAL A 34 -2.77 9.41 -12.91
C VAL A 34 -3.62 9.88 -14.09
N GLY A 35 -4.71 9.16 -14.41
CA GLY A 35 -5.61 9.53 -15.50
C GLY A 35 -6.29 10.90 -15.28
N LEU A 36 -6.64 11.25 -14.04
CA LEU A 36 -7.17 12.58 -13.72
C LEU A 36 -6.13 13.67 -13.92
N LEU A 37 -4.88 13.40 -13.51
CA LEU A 37 -3.76 14.32 -13.62
C LEU A 37 -3.40 14.62 -15.09
N GLU A 38 -3.44 13.59 -15.93
CA GLU A 38 -3.28 13.71 -17.39
C GLU A 38 -4.45 14.45 -18.04
N ARG A 39 -5.70 14.14 -17.65
CA ARG A 39 -6.90 14.83 -18.16
C ARG A 39 -6.89 16.33 -17.88
N GLN A 40 -6.30 16.74 -16.75
CA GLN A 40 -6.14 18.14 -16.38
C GLN A 40 -4.89 18.80 -17.00
N LYS A 41 -4.10 18.06 -17.79
CA LYS A 41 -2.83 18.52 -18.38
C LYS A 41 -1.82 19.06 -17.36
N LEU A 42 -1.87 18.57 -16.12
CA LEU A 42 -1.00 19.04 -15.04
C LEU A 42 0.38 18.39 -15.11
N ALA A 43 0.42 17.07 -15.37
CA ALA A 43 1.64 16.32 -15.63
C ALA A 43 1.31 14.98 -16.28
N HIS A 44 2.33 14.32 -16.83
CA HIS A 44 2.26 12.95 -17.30
C HIS A 44 3.21 12.11 -16.45
N ILE A 45 2.67 11.23 -15.61
CA ILE A 45 3.48 10.41 -14.71
C ILE A 45 3.69 9.05 -15.35
N SER A 46 4.94 8.75 -15.70
CA SER A 46 5.30 7.44 -16.22
C SER A 46 5.28 6.37 -15.11
N MET A 47 5.12 5.09 -15.48
CA MET A 47 5.20 3.97 -14.53
C MET A 47 6.51 4.00 -13.70
N LYS A 48 7.64 4.36 -14.34
CA LYS A 48 8.94 4.44 -13.68
C LYS A 48 9.02 5.59 -12.69
N GLU A 49 8.41 6.74 -12.97
CA GLU A 49 8.33 7.84 -12.00
C GLU A 49 7.48 7.46 -10.81
N TRP A 50 6.30 6.88 -11.03
CA TRP A 50 5.48 6.42 -9.93
C TRP A 50 6.22 5.40 -9.06
N LEU A 51 6.93 4.45 -9.68
CA LEU A 51 7.66 3.42 -8.96
C LEU A 51 8.69 4.01 -7.99
N LYS A 52 9.30 5.17 -8.28
CA LYS A 52 10.21 5.83 -7.33
C LYS A 52 9.48 6.23 -6.04
N TYR A 53 8.28 6.78 -6.16
CA TYR A 53 7.46 7.16 -5.02
C TYR A 53 6.85 5.93 -4.33
N GLY A 54 6.29 5.01 -5.12
CA GLY A 54 5.70 3.76 -4.63
C GLY A 54 6.70 2.88 -3.89
N ALA A 55 7.95 2.80 -4.36
CA ALA A 55 9.02 2.03 -3.72
C ALA A 55 9.45 2.59 -2.37
N ILE A 56 9.09 3.83 -2.04
CA ILE A 56 9.33 4.43 -0.73
C ILE A 56 8.06 4.36 0.11
N VAL A 57 6.92 4.83 -0.43
CA VAL A 57 5.65 4.94 0.32
C VAL A 57 5.08 3.57 0.70
N ALA A 58 5.08 2.60 -0.20
CA ALA A 58 4.47 1.30 0.06
C ALA A 58 5.22 0.52 1.16
N PRO A 59 6.56 0.38 1.13
CA PRO A 59 7.28 -0.30 2.20
C PRO A 59 7.21 0.44 3.53
N VAL A 60 7.28 1.77 3.53
CA VAL A 60 7.23 2.56 4.78
C VAL A 60 5.87 2.42 5.46
N THR A 61 4.77 2.57 4.72
CA THR A 61 3.42 2.41 5.27
C THR A 61 3.15 0.98 5.72
N PHE A 62 3.58 -0.02 4.94
CA PHE A 62 3.51 -1.43 5.31
C PHE A 62 4.30 -1.73 6.60
N PHE A 63 5.53 -1.23 6.70
CA PHE A 63 6.38 -1.42 7.88
C PHE A 63 5.74 -0.82 9.14
N ILE A 64 5.23 0.42 9.05
CA ILE A 64 4.51 1.07 10.15
C ILE A 64 3.30 0.21 10.58
N ALA A 65 2.53 -0.30 9.63
CA ALA A 65 1.38 -1.16 9.93
C ALA A 65 1.78 -2.47 10.61
N MET A 66 2.89 -3.10 10.19
CA MET A 66 3.40 -4.30 10.86
C MET A 66 3.86 -4.02 12.29
N VAL A 67 4.51 -2.88 12.52
CA VAL A 67 4.88 -2.44 13.88
C VAL A 67 3.63 -2.22 14.73
N LEU A 68 2.59 -1.57 14.19
CA LEU A 68 1.33 -1.34 14.90
C LEU A 68 0.64 -2.66 15.24
N ILE A 69 0.55 -3.61 14.31
CA ILE A 69 0.02 -4.96 14.59
C ILE A 69 0.81 -5.60 15.72
N TYR A 70 2.15 -5.58 15.65
CA TYR A 70 3.01 -6.18 16.67
C TYR A 70 2.74 -5.59 18.07
N VAL A 71 2.60 -4.27 18.16
CA VAL A 71 2.26 -3.56 19.42
C VAL A 71 0.84 -3.89 19.89
N GLN A 72 -0.09 -4.16 18.96
CA GLN A 72 -1.48 -4.51 19.28
C GLN A 72 -1.70 -5.99 19.64
N ILE A 73 -0.71 -6.88 19.41
CA ILE A 73 -0.82 -8.32 19.75
C ILE A 73 -1.38 -8.57 21.18
N PRO A 74 -0.98 -7.84 22.24
CA PRO A 74 -1.52 -8.08 23.59
C PRO A 74 -2.99 -7.69 23.77
N LEU A 75 -3.55 -6.92 22.84
CA LEU A 75 -4.94 -6.45 22.85
C LEU A 75 -5.88 -7.30 21.98
N MET A 76 -5.32 -8.27 21.23
CA MET A 76 -5.99 -9.14 20.25
C MET A 76 -5.97 -10.60 20.72
#